data_AF-A0AAW2SLG1-F1
#
_entry.id   AF-A0AAW2SLG1-F1
#
_cell.length_a   1.000
_cell.length_b   1.000
_cell.length_c   1.000
_cell.angle_alpha   90.00
_cell.angle_beta   90.00
_cell.angle_gamma   90.00
#
_symmetry.space_group_name_H-M   'P 1'
#
loop_
_entity.id
_entity.type
_entity.pdbx_description
1 polymer ?
#
loop_
_entity_poly.entity_id
_entity_poly.type
_entity_poly.pdbx_seq_one_letter_code
_entity_poly.pdbx_strand_id
1 'polypeptide(L)'
;MNSDIQQQYDKLDNIAPIMLFTKDVYAVSDKYIKYASTKVFLGPMADGSSVQEHGVEMLSLVEKLENLKVGLYNDTYKDVILQSLPPPYEPFIINYNMNGLEKSIHKLTTT
;
A
#
# COMPACT_ATOMS: atom_id res chain seq x y z
N MET A 1 -37.47 32.64 22.13
CA MET A 1 -36.32 31.91 22.71
C MET A 1 -35.78 31.01 21.62
N ASN A 2 -34.69 31.42 20.95
CA ASN A 2 -33.95 30.56 20.04
C ASN A 2 -32.86 29.93 20.93
N SER A 3 -33.07 28.69 21.35
CA SER A 3 -32.23 28.08 22.38
C SER A 3 -30.86 27.70 21.82
N ASP A 4 -29.83 27.67 22.67
CA ASP A 4 -28.47 27.24 22.31
C ASP A 4 -28.44 25.89 21.57
N ILE A 5 -29.47 25.06 21.75
CA ILE A 5 -29.67 23.80 21.06
C ILE A 5 -29.92 24.01 19.56
N GLN A 6 -30.76 24.98 19.15
CA GLN A 6 -31.00 25.29 17.72
C GLN A 6 -29.72 25.80 17.05
N GLN A 7 -28.94 26.62 17.76
CA GLN A 7 -27.65 27.12 17.27
C GLN A 7 -26.59 26.00 17.13
N GLN A 8 -26.68 24.93 17.95
CA GLN A 8 -25.86 23.72 17.79
C GLN A 8 -26.31 22.85 16.61
N TYR A 9 -27.62 22.72 16.36
CA TYR A 9 -28.15 22.03 15.18
C TYR A 9 -27.77 22.74 13.87
N ASP A 10 -27.87 24.08 13.83
CA ASP A 10 -27.38 24.88 12.68
C ASP A 10 -25.87 24.72 12.47
N LYS A 11 -25.11 24.48 13.55
CA LYS A 11 -23.67 24.15 13.47
C LYS A 11 -23.43 22.76 12.91
N LEU A 12 -24.26 21.78 13.26
CA LEU A 12 -24.23 20.39 12.76
C LEU A 12 -24.58 20.31 11.26
N ASP A 13 -25.54 21.11 10.79
CA ASP A 13 -25.87 21.21 9.35
C ASP A 13 -24.70 21.76 8.52
N ASN A 14 -23.82 22.55 9.14
CA ASN A 14 -22.57 23.00 8.52
C ASN A 14 -21.44 21.95 8.58
N ILE A 15 -21.55 20.90 9.41
CA ILE A 15 -20.49 19.87 9.52
C ILE A 15 -20.43 19.00 8.27
N ALA A 16 -21.57 18.58 7.70
CA ALA A 16 -21.56 17.73 6.52
C ALA A 16 -20.92 18.40 5.29
N PRO A 17 -21.25 19.67 4.95
CA PRO A 17 -20.56 20.43 3.90
C PRO A 17 -19.06 20.64 4.19
N ILE A 18 -18.68 20.92 5.46
CA ILE A 18 -17.27 21.08 5.86
C ILE A 18 -16.51 19.76 5.76
N MET A 19 -17.12 18.64 6.14
CA MET A 19 -16.54 17.29 5.99
C MET A 19 -16.38 16.91 4.52
N LEU A 20 -17.37 17.22 3.67
CA LEU A 20 -17.28 16.97 2.24
C LEU A 20 -16.18 17.84 1.61
N PHE A 21 -16.16 19.13 1.93
CA PHE A 21 -15.14 20.07 1.47
C PHE A 21 -13.73 19.66 1.92
N THR A 22 -13.54 19.29 3.19
CA THR A 22 -12.24 18.81 3.67
C THR A 22 -11.85 17.50 2.99
N LYS A 23 -12.78 16.56 2.80
CA LYS A 23 -12.53 15.34 2.02
C LYS A 23 -12.09 15.66 0.60
N ASP A 24 -12.73 16.62 -0.07
CA ASP A 24 -12.43 16.99 -1.46
C ASP A 24 -11.14 17.80 -1.61
N VAL A 25 -10.85 18.72 -0.69
CA VAL A 25 -9.62 19.55 -0.72
C VAL A 25 -8.38 18.71 -0.38
N TYR A 26 -8.52 17.74 0.52
CA TYR A 26 -7.45 16.79 0.85
C TYR A 26 -7.56 15.48 0.04
N ALA A 27 -8.50 15.39 -0.91
CA ALA A 27 -8.63 14.23 -1.78
C ALA A 27 -7.42 14.18 -2.70
N VAL A 28 -6.48 13.30 -2.36
CA VAL A 28 -5.43 12.91 -3.29
C VAL A 28 -6.10 12.11 -4.40
N SER A 29 -5.99 12.58 -5.64
CA SER A 29 -6.59 11.85 -6.77
C SER A 29 -6.10 10.41 -6.83
N ASP A 30 -6.98 9.47 -7.14
CA ASP A 30 -6.63 8.04 -7.30
C ASP A 30 -5.46 7.83 -8.28
N LYS A 31 -5.37 8.70 -9.30
CA LYS A 31 -4.24 8.71 -10.25
C LYS A 31 -2.90 8.94 -9.53
N TYR A 32 -2.85 9.90 -8.61
CA TYR A 32 -1.64 10.16 -7.84
C TYR A 32 -1.38 9.05 -6.82
N ILE A 33 -2.41 8.55 -6.13
CA ILE A 33 -2.25 7.42 -5.18
C ILE A 33 -1.69 6.20 -5.91
N LYS A 34 -2.22 5.89 -7.09
CA LYS A 34 -1.73 4.82 -7.96
C LYS A 34 -0.27 5.05 -8.34
N TYR A 35 0.08 6.24 -8.83
CA TYR A 35 1.45 6.60 -9.18
C TYR A 35 2.41 6.44 -7.97
N ALA A 36 2.08 7.02 -6.83
CA ALA A 36 2.91 6.97 -5.63
C ALA A 36 3.08 5.53 -5.12
N SER A 37 2.01 4.75 -5.08
CA SER A 37 2.05 3.35 -4.61
C SER A 37 2.87 2.47 -5.58
N THR A 38 2.74 2.70 -6.88
CA THR A 38 3.54 1.99 -7.90
C THR A 38 5.02 2.36 -7.76
N LYS A 39 5.34 3.63 -7.50
CA LYS A 39 6.71 4.10 -7.31
C LYS A 39 7.38 3.43 -6.10
N VAL A 40 6.68 3.33 -4.97
CA VAL A 40 7.21 2.64 -3.79
C VAL A 40 7.36 1.15 -4.05
N PHE A 41 6.35 0.52 -4.68
CA PHE A 41 6.36 -0.91 -4.98
C PHE A 41 7.50 -1.34 -5.91
N LEU A 42 7.88 -0.49 -6.88
CA LEU A 42 9.02 -0.77 -7.77
C LEU A 42 10.38 -0.38 -7.16
N GLY A 43 10.39 0.16 -5.94
CA GLY A 43 11.60 0.59 -5.25
C GLY A 43 12.38 -0.59 -4.62
N PRO A 44 13.68 -0.41 -4.37
CA PRO A 44 14.45 -1.37 -3.61
C PRO A 44 14.04 -1.34 -2.13
N MET A 45 14.32 -2.44 -1.43
CA MET A 45 14.28 -2.52 0.02
C MET A 45 15.19 -1.45 0.63
N ALA A 46 14.70 -0.77 1.67
CA ALA A 46 15.45 0.30 2.34
C ALA A 46 16.66 -0.26 3.10
N ASP A 47 17.78 0.45 3.05
CA ASP A 47 18.99 0.10 3.79
C ASP A 47 18.70 0.00 5.30
N GLY A 48 19.11 -1.11 5.92
CA GLY A 48 18.92 -1.36 7.35
C GLY A 48 17.53 -1.82 7.77
N SER A 49 16.56 -1.94 6.84
CA SER A 49 15.28 -2.62 7.12
C SER A 49 15.47 -4.13 7.21
N SER A 50 14.56 -4.82 7.92
CA SER A 50 14.50 -6.28 7.86
C SER A 50 13.71 -6.76 6.65
N VAL A 51 14.04 -7.95 6.13
CA VAL A 51 13.28 -8.56 5.02
C VAL A 51 11.84 -8.84 5.40
N GLN A 52 11.58 -9.08 6.69
CA GLN A 52 10.23 -9.28 7.20
C GLN A 52 9.39 -8.01 7.10
N GLU A 53 9.91 -6.88 7.59
CA GLU A 53 9.25 -5.58 7.49
C GLU A 53 9.00 -5.21 6.03
N HIS A 54 10.02 -5.38 5.18
CA HIS A 54 9.92 -5.14 3.74
C HIS A 54 8.85 -6.03 3.09
N GLY A 55 8.80 -7.32 3.44
CA GLY A 55 7.78 -8.24 2.94
C GLY A 55 6.35 -7.84 3.32
N VAL A 56 6.14 -7.37 4.55
CA VAL A 56 4.83 -6.86 5.02
C VAL A 56 4.42 -5.60 4.26
N GLU A 57 5.37 -4.67 4.06
CA GLU A 57 5.12 -3.45 3.27
C GLU A 57 4.75 -3.80 1.83
N MET A 58 5.49 -4.70 1.19
CA MET A 58 5.22 -5.13 -0.18
C MET A 58 3.85 -5.80 -0.33
N LEU A 59 3.44 -6.67 0.61
CA LEU A 59 2.10 -7.26 0.60
C LEU A 59 1.01 -6.18 0.72
N SER A 60 1.20 -5.21 1.61
CA SER A 60 0.27 -4.08 1.77
C SER A 60 0.16 -3.24 0.50
N LEU A 61 1.27 -3.07 -0.23
CA LEU A 61 1.30 -2.37 -1.51
C LEU A 61 0.60 -3.17 -2.62
N VAL A 62 0.75 -4.50 -2.65
CA VAL A 62 0.02 -5.38 -3.59
C VAL A 62 -1.48 -5.20 -3.41
N GLU A 63 -2.00 -5.36 -2.19
CA GLU A 63 -3.43 -5.18 -1.88
C GLU A 63 -3.93 -3.79 -2.29
N LYS A 64 -3.12 -2.75 -2.04
CA LYS A 64 -3.45 -1.37 -2.44
C LYS A 64 -3.52 -1.21 -3.96
N LEU A 65 -2.58 -1.81 -4.71
CA LEU A 65 -2.55 -1.74 -6.17
C LEU A 65 -3.68 -2.56 -6.81
N GLU A 66 -4.05 -3.68 -6.22
CA GLU A 66 -5.23 -4.47 -6.63
C GLU A 66 -6.53 -3.66 -6.46
N ASN A 67 -6.70 -3.01 -5.30
CA ASN A 67 -7.83 -2.13 -5.04
C ASN A 67 -7.92 -0.96 -6.03
N LEU A 68 -6.77 -0.45 -6.48
CA LEU A 68 -6.66 0.61 -7.49
C LEU A 68 -6.74 0.08 -8.94
N LYS A 69 -7.02 -1.23 -9.13
CA LYS A 69 -7.15 -1.90 -10.43
C LYS A 69 -5.96 -1.65 -11.35
N VAL A 70 -4.74 -1.76 -10.82
CA VAL A 70 -3.51 -1.56 -11.60
C VAL A 70 -3.31 -2.64 -12.67
N GLY A 71 -3.92 -3.83 -12.49
CA GLY A 71 -4.05 -4.84 -13.54
C GLY A 71 -2.78 -5.63 -13.84
N LEU A 72 -1.90 -5.81 -12.84
CA LEU A 72 -0.72 -6.66 -12.98
C LEU A 72 -1.10 -8.13 -12.75
N TYR A 73 -0.36 -9.05 -13.39
CA TYR A 73 -0.50 -10.48 -13.13
C TYR A 73 0.12 -10.83 -11.76
N ASN A 74 -0.42 -11.84 -11.08
CA ASN A 74 0.07 -12.27 -9.77
C ASN A 74 1.56 -12.60 -9.76
N ASP A 75 2.09 -13.15 -10.85
CA ASP A 75 3.51 -13.46 -10.96
C ASP A 75 4.37 -12.20 -11.09
N THR A 76 3.86 -11.14 -11.73
CA THR A 76 4.57 -9.85 -11.80
C THR A 76 4.77 -9.24 -10.41
N TYR A 77 3.79 -9.38 -9.51
CA TYR A 77 3.95 -8.91 -8.13
C TYR A 77 5.08 -9.67 -7.41
N LYS A 78 5.16 -10.99 -7.60
CA LYS A 78 6.24 -11.82 -7.01
C LYS A 78 7.60 -11.40 -7.55
N ASP A 79 7.71 -11.23 -8.87
CA ASP A 79 8.97 -10.86 -9.51
C ASP A 79 9.50 -9.52 -9.01
N VAL A 80 8.62 -8.53 -8.83
CA VAL A 80 8.99 -7.21 -8.29
C VAL A 80 9.43 -7.33 -6.83
N ILE A 81 8.74 -8.13 -6.03
CA ILE A 81 9.13 -8.36 -4.63
C ILE A 81 10.52 -9.00 -4.54
N LEU A 82 10.81 -10.01 -5.36
CA LEU A 82 12.13 -10.62 -5.39
C LEU A 82 13.22 -9.65 -5.85
N GLN A 83 12.95 -8.86 -6.90
CA GLN A 83 13.89 -7.85 -7.43
C GLN A 83 14.18 -6.71 -6.46
N SER A 84 13.26 -6.42 -5.53
CA SER A 84 13.47 -5.37 -4.53
C SER A 84 14.49 -5.75 -3.44
N LEU A 85 14.80 -7.04 -3.29
CA LEU A 85 15.74 -7.50 -2.27
C LEU A 85 17.18 -7.12 -2.63
N PRO A 86 18.04 -6.81 -1.64
CA PRO A 86 19.41 -6.42 -1.92
C PRO A 86 20.28 -7.62 -2.33
N PRO A 87 21.47 -7.39 -2.94
CA PRO A 87 22.32 -8.43 -3.49
C PRO A 87 22.65 -9.63 -2.59
N PRO A 88 22.78 -9.50 -1.25
CA PRO A 88 23.00 -10.65 -0.37
C PRO A 88 21.92 -11.73 -0.43
N TYR A 89 20.71 -11.42 -0.93
CA TYR A 89 19.60 -12.34 -1.06
C TYR A 89 19.53 -13.07 -2.41
N GLU A 90 20.50 -12.86 -3.31
CA GLU A 90 20.58 -13.57 -4.60
C GLU A 90 20.45 -15.11 -4.48
N PRO A 91 21.13 -15.80 -3.55
CA PRO A 91 20.97 -17.24 -3.38
C PRO A 91 19.53 -17.64 -3.02
N PHE A 92 18.81 -16.79 -2.27
CA PHE A 92 17.40 -17.01 -1.93
C PHE A 92 16.51 -16.85 -3.16
N ILE A 93 16.73 -15.82 -3.98
CA ILE A 93 15.98 -15.57 -5.22
C ILE A 93 16.14 -16.76 -6.19
N ILE A 94 17.38 -17.20 -6.40
CA ILE A 94 17.70 -18.37 -7.23
C ILE A 94 16.99 -19.63 -6.71
N ASN A 95 17.03 -19.87 -5.40
CA ASN A 95 16.35 -21.01 -4.78
C ASN A 95 14.82 -20.93 -4.90
N TYR A 96 14.23 -19.74 -4.73
CA TYR A 96 12.80 -19.49 -4.90
C TYR A 96 12.35 -19.86 -6.32
N ASN A 97 13.06 -19.36 -7.33
CA ASN A 97 12.73 -19.53 -8.74
C ASN A 97 12.95 -20.97 -9.23
N MET A 98 14.00 -21.66 -8.77
CA MET A 98 14.33 -23.01 -9.27
C MET A 98 13.51 -24.12 -8.61
N ASN A 99 13.18 -24.00 -7.33
CA ASN A 99 12.57 -25.10 -6.57
C ASN A 99 11.05 -25.01 -6.45
N GLY A 100 10.41 -24.09 -7.19
CA GLY A 100 8.95 -23.98 -7.20
C GLY A 100 8.39 -23.73 -5.80
N LEU A 101 9.05 -22.89 -5.01
CA LEU A 101 8.53 -22.45 -3.71
C LEU A 101 7.33 -21.51 -3.92
N GLU A 102 6.24 -22.03 -4.50
CA GLU A 102 4.97 -21.33 -4.72
C GLU A 102 4.32 -20.81 -3.42
N LYS A 103 4.89 -21.12 -2.25
CA LYS A 103 4.35 -20.76 -0.92
C LYS A 103 5.02 -19.54 -0.26
N SER A 104 5.88 -18.80 -0.94
CA SER A 104 7.02 -18.15 -0.26
C SER A 104 6.99 -16.63 -0.04
N ILE A 105 6.01 -15.84 -0.53
CA ILE A 105 5.96 -14.42 -0.09
C ILE A 105 5.59 -14.35 1.40
N HIS A 106 4.61 -15.13 1.86
CA HIS A 106 4.26 -15.20 3.28
C HIS A 106 5.41 -15.74 4.14
N LYS A 107 6.34 -16.52 3.58
CA LYS A 107 7.54 -16.93 4.35
C LYS A 107 8.46 -15.74 4.67
N LEU A 108 8.47 -14.70 3.85
CA LEU A 108 9.19 -13.46 4.16
C LEU A 108 8.63 -12.82 5.44
N THR A 109 7.33 -12.96 5.71
CA THR A 109 6.65 -12.29 6.81
C THR A 109 6.52 -13.11 8.10
N THR A 110 6.85 -14.41 8.10
CA THR A 110 6.46 -15.37 9.17
C THR A 110 7.64 -16.07 9.88
N THR A 111 8.81 -15.44 10.00
CA THR A 111 9.97 -16.03 10.71
C THR A 111 9.97 -15.68 12.19
#